data_AF-A0A842TCW7-F1
#
_entry.id   AF-A0A842TCW7-F1
#
_cell.length_a   1.000
_cell.length_b   1.000
_cell.length_c   1.000
_cell.angle_alpha   90.00
_cell.angle_beta   90.00
_cell.angle_gamma   90.00
#
_symmetry.space_group_name_H-M   'P 1'
#
loop_
_entity.id
_entity.type
_entity.pdbx_description
1 polymer ?
#
loop_
_entity_poly.entity_id
_entity_poly.type
_entity_poly.pdbx_seq_one_letter_code
_entity_poly.pdbx_strand_id
1 'polypeptide(L)'
;MNYREVKGDLFQINLKKWVLAHCISADVTASRNMNKGIAKTFREKFPDMASSISSDLKVGKAIRYKKDSQIIYNLITKEKVWQKAKGDYKKIYYMQLKDSLIDMKNQMLEYNEKSLAMPKIASGLDGGDWSEIRQIIKKIFEGTEINIQIRYLDESIEIGGAKYKIEKAKSGRSKCRSCGEKIDINTIRLKESIITPSYTQNKYYCRKCAEDKLITWKKETELLLKELQ
;
A
#
# COMPACT_ATOMS: atom_id res chain seq x y z
N MET A 1 -6.64 -6.26 21.31
CA MET A 1 -6.21 -6.28 19.89
C MET A 1 -4.73 -6.57 19.84
N ASN A 2 -4.28 -7.47 18.97
CA ASN A 2 -2.85 -7.67 18.68
C ASN A 2 -2.55 -7.04 17.31
N TYR A 3 -1.60 -6.10 17.26
CA TYR A 3 -1.26 -5.37 16.04
C TYR A 3 0.21 -5.58 15.68
N ARG A 4 0.49 -5.98 14.44
CA ARG A 4 1.86 -6.17 13.93
C ARG A 4 1.99 -5.63 12.52
N GLU A 5 3.16 -5.09 12.21
CA GLU A 5 3.57 -4.82 10.83
C GLU A 5 4.69 -5.78 10.45
N VAL A 6 4.54 -6.49 9.33
CA VAL A 6 5.45 -7.55 8.90
C VAL A 6 5.81 -7.35 7.43
N LYS A 7 7.11 -7.30 7.13
CA LYS A 7 7.60 -7.27 5.75
C LYS A 7 7.20 -8.57 5.03
N GLY A 8 6.68 -8.44 3.81
CA GLY A 8 6.27 -9.57 2.96
C GLY A 8 4.99 -9.29 2.19
N ASP A 9 4.74 -10.14 1.19
CA ASP A 9 3.52 -10.07 0.39
C ASP A 9 2.30 -10.40 1.26
N LEU A 10 1.23 -9.59 1.10
CA LEU A 10 -0.05 -9.79 1.75
C LEU A 10 -0.63 -11.18 1.43
N PHE A 11 -0.52 -11.62 0.17
CA PHE A 11 -1.15 -12.85 -0.30
C PHE A 11 -0.37 -14.12 0.06
N GLN A 12 0.80 -14.00 0.70
CA GLN A 12 1.56 -15.12 1.25
C GLN A 12 1.16 -15.43 2.71
N ILE A 13 0.17 -14.74 3.27
CA ILE A 13 -0.40 -15.11 4.57
C ILE A 13 -1.27 -16.38 4.45
N ASN A 14 -1.55 -17.04 5.57
CA ASN A 14 -2.50 -18.16 5.58
C ASN A 14 -3.92 -17.67 5.29
N LEU A 15 -4.29 -17.69 4.00
CA LEU A 15 -5.57 -17.24 3.45
C LEU A 15 -6.79 -17.96 4.04
N LYS A 16 -6.64 -19.16 4.61
CA LYS A 16 -7.73 -19.87 5.31
C LYS A 16 -8.00 -19.32 6.71
N LYS A 17 -7.00 -18.67 7.33
CA LYS A 17 -7.08 -18.13 8.69
C LYS A 17 -7.36 -16.63 8.70
N TRP A 18 -6.88 -15.91 7.70
CA TRP A 18 -6.89 -14.45 7.67
C TRP A 18 -7.85 -13.91 6.63
N VAL A 19 -8.76 -13.04 7.07
CA VAL A 19 -9.55 -12.22 6.15
C VAL A 19 -8.69 -11.06 5.65
N LEU A 20 -8.91 -10.64 4.41
CA LEU A 20 -8.13 -9.58 3.79
C LEU A 20 -8.93 -8.27 3.77
N ALA A 21 -8.25 -7.12 3.75
CA ALA A 21 -8.89 -5.84 3.48
C ALA A 21 -8.03 -4.95 2.58
N HIS A 22 -8.70 -4.13 1.77
CA HIS A 22 -8.05 -3.10 0.96
C HIS A 22 -9.01 -1.93 0.67
N CYS A 23 -8.47 -0.82 0.19
CA CYS A 23 -9.25 0.38 -0.16
C CYS A 23 -9.58 0.38 -1.65
N ILE A 24 -10.83 0.71 -1.98
CA ILE A 24 -11.29 1.01 -3.34
C ILE A 24 -12.11 2.30 -3.37
N SER A 25 -12.44 2.74 -4.57
CA SER A 25 -13.37 3.84 -4.84
C SER A 25 -14.78 3.33 -5.16
N ALA A 26 -15.78 4.19 -5.00
CA ALA A 26 -17.17 3.87 -5.31
C ALA A 26 -17.43 3.77 -6.82
N ASP A 27 -16.59 4.40 -7.65
CA ASP A 27 -16.67 4.30 -9.13
C ASP A 27 -16.07 3.03 -9.73
N VAL A 28 -15.81 2.00 -8.91
CA VAL A 28 -15.42 0.67 -9.39
C VAL A 28 -16.60 0.04 -10.14
N THR A 29 -16.37 -0.31 -11.41
CA THR A 29 -17.34 -1.08 -12.22
C THR A 29 -16.71 -2.37 -12.69
N ALA A 30 -17.52 -3.29 -13.23
CA ALA A 30 -17.02 -4.52 -13.87
C ALA A 30 -16.00 -4.27 -15.00
N SER A 31 -16.01 -3.09 -15.64
CA SER A 31 -15.11 -2.70 -16.73
C SER A 31 -14.02 -1.67 -16.34
N ARG A 32 -14.12 -1.05 -15.15
CA ARG A 32 -13.19 -0.02 -14.64
C ARG A 32 -12.81 -0.28 -13.19
N ASN A 33 -12.12 -1.39 -12.98
CA ASN A 33 -11.92 -2.00 -11.67
C ASN A 33 -10.43 -2.15 -11.36
N MET A 34 -10.02 -1.55 -10.23
CA MET A 34 -8.85 -1.96 -9.47
C MET A 34 -7.56 -2.13 -10.31
N ASN A 35 -7.26 -1.19 -11.21
CA ASN A 35 -6.18 -1.37 -12.21
C ASN A 35 -4.76 -1.09 -11.70
N LYS A 36 -4.60 -0.62 -10.46
CA LYS A 36 -3.31 -0.14 -9.93
C LYS A 36 -3.07 -0.58 -8.50
N GLY A 37 -1.79 -0.61 -8.12
CA GLY A 37 -1.35 -0.98 -6.78
C GLY A 37 -1.83 -2.38 -6.41
N ILE A 38 -2.02 -2.60 -5.12
CA ILE A 38 -2.45 -3.90 -4.60
C ILE A 38 -3.86 -4.30 -5.05
N ALA A 39 -4.72 -3.33 -5.36
CA ALA A 39 -6.05 -3.59 -5.88
C ALA A 39 -6.00 -4.39 -7.20
N LYS A 40 -4.97 -4.17 -8.03
CA LYS A 40 -4.72 -4.96 -9.25
C LYS A 40 -4.48 -6.43 -8.92
N THR A 41 -3.65 -6.70 -7.92
CA THR A 41 -3.37 -8.06 -7.47
C THR A 41 -4.62 -8.72 -6.87
N PHE A 42 -5.45 -7.96 -6.13
CA PHE A 42 -6.75 -8.46 -5.67
C PHE A 42 -7.64 -8.87 -6.85
N ARG A 43 -7.77 -8.03 -7.88
CA ARG A 43 -8.56 -8.36 -9.07
C ARG A 43 -8.02 -9.59 -9.81
N GLU A 44 -6.71 -9.68 -9.98
CA GLU A 44 -6.09 -10.82 -10.69
C GLU A 44 -6.31 -12.14 -9.94
N LYS A 45 -6.30 -12.11 -8.60
CA LYS A 45 -6.56 -13.30 -7.76
C LYS A 45 -8.05 -13.61 -7.58
N PHE A 46 -8.90 -12.58 -7.62
CA PHE A 46 -10.34 -12.66 -7.38
C PHE A 46 -11.11 -11.91 -8.50
N PRO A 47 -11.13 -12.45 -9.73
CA PRO A 47 -11.61 -11.73 -10.91
C PRO A 47 -13.12 -11.39 -10.88
N ASP A 48 -13.92 -12.20 -10.19
CA ASP A 48 -15.38 -12.01 -10.02
C ASP A 48 -15.73 -11.01 -8.90
N MET A 49 -14.76 -10.62 -8.07
CA MET A 49 -15.01 -9.73 -6.93
C MET A 49 -15.64 -8.41 -7.37
N ALA A 50 -15.12 -7.78 -8.42
CA ALA A 50 -15.63 -6.49 -8.86
C ALA A 50 -17.10 -6.52 -9.31
N SER A 51 -17.50 -7.56 -10.05
CA SER A 51 -18.89 -7.75 -10.47
C SER A 51 -19.81 -8.09 -9.28
N SER A 52 -19.28 -8.79 -8.27
CA SER A 52 -20.08 -9.16 -7.09
C SER A 52 -20.38 -8.00 -6.14
N ILE A 53 -19.55 -6.94 -6.15
CA ILE A 53 -19.68 -5.81 -5.20
C ILE A 53 -20.25 -4.54 -5.83
N SER A 54 -20.39 -4.48 -7.16
CA SER A 54 -20.64 -3.22 -7.87
C SER A 54 -22.01 -2.58 -7.64
N SER A 55 -22.99 -3.31 -7.11
CA SER A 55 -24.33 -2.77 -6.82
C SER A 55 -24.40 -1.90 -5.57
N ASP A 56 -23.49 -2.08 -4.62
CA ASP A 56 -23.67 -1.60 -3.23
C ASP A 56 -22.52 -0.69 -2.75
N LEU A 57 -21.80 -0.05 -3.68
CA LEU A 57 -20.63 0.76 -3.36
C LEU A 57 -21.03 2.13 -2.81
N LYS A 58 -21.02 2.25 -1.47
CA LYS A 58 -21.25 3.53 -0.77
C LYS A 58 -20.00 3.94 0.02
N VAL A 59 -19.56 5.18 -0.16
CA VAL A 59 -18.41 5.71 0.59
C VAL A 59 -18.67 5.67 2.10
N GLY A 60 -17.66 5.26 2.86
CA GLY A 60 -17.75 5.01 4.30
C GLY A 60 -18.27 3.62 4.67
N LYS A 61 -18.51 2.74 3.69
CA LYS A 61 -18.89 1.33 3.91
C LYS A 61 -17.76 0.36 3.59
N ALA A 62 -17.87 -0.86 4.11
CA ALA A 62 -17.04 -1.99 3.76
C ALA A 62 -17.89 -3.07 3.09
N ILE A 63 -17.57 -3.45 1.86
CA ILE A 63 -18.30 -4.52 1.17
C ILE A 63 -17.55 -5.84 1.33
N ARG A 64 -18.17 -6.76 2.07
CA ARG A 64 -17.63 -8.09 2.33
C ARG A 64 -17.87 -9.00 1.13
N TYR A 65 -16.79 -9.38 0.48
CA TYR A 65 -16.75 -10.39 -0.56
C TYR A 65 -16.32 -11.73 0.05
N LYS A 66 -16.99 -12.81 -0.36
CA LYS A 66 -16.64 -14.17 0.05
C LYS A 66 -16.58 -15.06 -1.19
N LYS A 67 -15.45 -15.74 -1.38
CA LYS A 67 -15.28 -16.80 -2.36
C LYS A 67 -14.58 -17.97 -1.71
N ASP A 68 -15.21 -19.14 -1.80
CA ASP A 68 -14.80 -20.35 -1.09
C ASP A 68 -14.60 -20.06 0.41
N SER A 69 -13.40 -20.32 0.93
CA SER A 69 -13.00 -20.02 2.31
C SER A 69 -12.38 -18.64 2.51
N GLN A 70 -12.14 -17.87 1.44
CA GLN A 70 -11.50 -16.56 1.54
C GLN A 70 -12.54 -15.44 1.67
N ILE A 71 -12.29 -14.54 2.61
CA ILE A 71 -13.10 -13.34 2.85
C ILE A 71 -12.24 -12.09 2.59
N ILE A 72 -12.82 -11.10 1.92
CA ILE A 72 -12.17 -9.85 1.57
C ILE A 72 -13.12 -8.69 1.87
N TYR A 73 -12.65 -7.71 2.63
CA TYR A 73 -13.35 -6.45 2.84
C TYR A 73 -12.85 -5.39 1.86
N ASN A 74 -13.78 -4.87 1.07
CA ASN A 74 -13.56 -3.77 0.14
C ASN A 74 -13.98 -2.47 0.82
N LEU A 75 -13.02 -1.73 1.37
CA LEU A 75 -13.26 -0.45 2.04
C LEU A 75 -13.52 0.65 1.00
N ILE A 76 -14.73 1.21 0.98
CA ILE A 76 -15.09 2.27 0.03
C ILE A 76 -14.71 3.61 0.64
N THR A 77 -13.52 4.10 0.28
CA THR A 77 -12.89 5.25 0.98
C THR A 77 -13.00 6.58 0.24
N LYS A 78 -13.48 6.55 -1.00
CA LYS A 78 -13.58 7.72 -1.88
C LYS A 78 -14.59 7.48 -3.00
N GLU A 79 -15.11 8.55 -3.56
CA GLU A 79 -16.05 8.48 -4.68
C GLU A 79 -15.36 8.06 -5.97
N LYS A 80 -14.23 8.70 -6.27
CA LYS A 80 -13.53 8.55 -7.55
C LYS A 80 -12.11 8.05 -7.38
N VAL A 81 -11.66 7.20 -8.30
CA VAL A 81 -10.32 6.59 -8.26
C VAL A 81 -9.17 7.61 -8.20
N TRP A 82 -9.37 8.82 -8.76
CA TRP A 82 -8.35 9.88 -8.82
C TRP A 82 -8.26 10.72 -7.54
N GLN A 83 -9.24 10.63 -6.64
CA GLN A 83 -9.21 11.35 -5.36
C GLN A 83 -8.10 10.79 -4.46
N LYS A 84 -7.41 11.70 -3.75
CA LYS A 84 -6.25 11.42 -2.89
C LYS A 84 -6.34 12.24 -1.61
N ALA A 85 -5.84 11.70 -0.51
CA ALA A 85 -5.81 12.32 0.81
C ALA A 85 -4.81 13.50 0.90
N LYS A 86 -5.08 14.58 0.16
CA LYS A 86 -4.20 15.76 0.05
C LYS A 86 -4.99 17.05 0.14
N GLY A 87 -4.32 18.12 0.56
CA GLY A 87 -4.92 19.45 0.74
C GLY A 87 -6.15 19.38 1.64
N ASP A 88 -7.15 20.19 1.34
CA ASP A 88 -8.39 20.29 2.12
C ASP A 88 -9.20 18.97 2.12
N TYR A 89 -9.04 18.15 1.08
CA TYR A 89 -9.73 16.87 0.97
C TYR A 89 -9.19 15.79 1.92
N LYS A 90 -7.97 15.95 2.47
CA LYS A 90 -7.37 14.97 3.40
C LYS A 90 -8.29 14.67 4.59
N LYS A 91 -8.92 15.69 5.17
CA LYS A 91 -9.82 15.56 6.32
C LYS A 91 -11.05 14.71 5.98
N ILE A 92 -11.66 14.97 4.82
CA ILE A 92 -12.84 14.24 4.32
C ILE A 92 -12.46 12.78 4.06
N TYR A 93 -11.33 12.54 3.38
CA TYR A 93 -10.86 11.18 3.11
C TYR A 93 -10.61 10.39 4.40
N TYR A 94 -10.02 11.01 5.43
CA TYR A 94 -9.74 10.35 6.71
C TYR A 94 -11.02 10.02 7.48
N MET A 95 -12.04 10.86 7.37
CA MET A 95 -13.37 10.58 7.91
C MET A 95 -14.00 9.36 7.20
N GLN A 96 -14.01 9.35 5.87
CA GLN A 96 -14.55 8.25 5.07
C GLN A 96 -13.80 6.92 5.32
N LEU A 97 -12.48 6.97 5.47
CA LEU A 97 -11.68 5.83 5.89
C LEU A 97 -12.11 5.30 7.26
N LYS A 98 -12.27 6.19 8.26
CA LYS A 98 -12.74 5.80 9.60
C LYS A 98 -14.09 5.11 9.55
N ASP A 99 -15.04 5.66 8.82
CA ASP A 99 -16.38 5.10 8.69
C ASP A 99 -16.32 3.69 8.09
N SER A 100 -15.56 3.51 7.01
CA SER A 100 -15.39 2.19 6.39
C SER A 100 -14.72 1.16 7.30
N LEU A 101 -13.75 1.58 8.12
CA LEU A 101 -13.08 0.72 9.09
C LEU A 101 -13.99 0.34 10.26
N ILE A 102 -14.84 1.26 10.72
CA ILE A 102 -15.84 0.99 11.76
C ILE A 102 -16.88 -0.01 11.23
N ASP A 103 -17.36 0.20 10.00
CA ASP A 103 -18.32 -0.69 9.34
C ASP A 103 -17.73 -2.11 9.18
N MET A 104 -16.47 -2.22 8.69
CA MET A 104 -15.76 -3.50 8.62
C MET A 104 -15.59 -4.14 10.01
N LYS A 105 -15.18 -3.38 11.03
CA LYS A 105 -15.02 -3.91 12.39
C LYS A 105 -16.31 -4.53 12.89
N ASN A 106 -17.44 -3.84 12.72
CA ASN A 106 -18.74 -4.33 13.17
C ASN A 106 -19.11 -5.65 12.47
N GLN A 107 -18.93 -5.72 11.15
CA GLN A 107 -19.14 -6.95 10.38
C GLN A 107 -18.21 -8.08 10.86
N MET A 108 -16.93 -7.81 11.09
CA MET A 108 -15.99 -8.81 11.59
C MET A 108 -16.41 -9.37 12.95
N LEU A 109 -16.90 -8.52 13.85
CA LEU A 109 -17.42 -8.96 15.15
C LEU A 109 -18.68 -9.83 14.98
N GLU A 110 -19.59 -9.43 14.10
CA GLU A 110 -20.81 -10.17 13.77
C GLU A 110 -20.52 -11.56 13.18
N TYR A 111 -19.56 -11.65 12.24
CA TYR A 111 -19.15 -12.92 11.63
C TYR A 111 -18.12 -13.71 12.45
N ASN A 112 -17.79 -13.24 13.67
CA ASN A 112 -16.80 -13.86 14.56
C ASN A 112 -15.41 -14.04 13.91
N GLU A 113 -15.00 -13.08 13.08
CA GLU A 113 -13.72 -13.09 12.39
C GLU A 113 -12.64 -12.44 13.25
N LYS A 114 -11.60 -13.20 13.59
CA LYS A 114 -10.61 -12.79 14.61
C LYS A 114 -9.23 -12.43 14.05
N SER A 115 -9.02 -12.55 12.74
CA SER A 115 -7.70 -12.36 12.11
C SER A 115 -7.82 -11.59 10.80
N LEU A 116 -7.33 -10.35 10.78
CA LEU A 116 -7.38 -9.39 9.69
C LEU A 116 -5.99 -9.07 9.16
N ALA A 117 -5.78 -9.28 7.87
CA ALA A 117 -4.58 -8.86 7.19
C ALA A 117 -4.87 -7.80 6.13
N MET A 118 -4.05 -6.77 6.07
CA MET A 118 -4.22 -5.69 5.11
C MET A 118 -2.85 -5.11 4.71
N PRO A 119 -2.75 -4.45 3.56
CA PRO A 119 -1.55 -3.70 3.21
C PRO A 119 -1.46 -2.41 4.06
N LYS A 120 -0.48 -1.54 3.76
CA LYS A 120 -0.51 -0.15 4.22
C LYS A 120 -1.63 0.64 3.52
N ILE A 121 -2.89 0.34 3.87
CA ILE A 121 -4.10 0.91 3.27
C ILE A 121 -4.08 2.44 3.30
N ALA A 122 -4.77 3.07 2.34
CA ALA A 122 -4.93 4.53 2.24
C ALA A 122 -3.64 5.39 2.14
N SER A 123 -2.43 4.79 2.16
CA SER A 123 -1.17 5.54 2.23
C SER A 123 -0.32 5.54 0.95
N GLY A 124 -0.56 4.58 0.04
CA GLY A 124 0.15 4.46 -1.24
C GLY A 124 -0.35 5.45 -2.30
N LEU A 125 -1.08 4.94 -3.31
CA LEU A 125 -1.62 5.77 -4.39
C LEU A 125 -2.64 6.80 -3.90
N ASP A 126 -3.30 6.52 -2.78
CA ASP A 126 -4.24 7.42 -2.11
C ASP A 126 -3.53 8.56 -1.37
N GLY A 127 -2.24 8.41 -1.05
CA GLY A 127 -1.39 9.48 -0.57
C GLY A 127 -1.60 9.92 0.88
N GLY A 128 -2.31 9.13 1.70
CA GLY A 128 -2.42 9.38 3.13
C GLY A 128 -1.12 9.12 3.89
N ASP A 129 -0.97 9.78 5.04
CA ASP A 129 0.12 9.50 5.97
C ASP A 129 -0.12 8.18 6.71
N TRP A 130 0.78 7.22 6.53
CA TRP A 130 0.68 5.90 7.19
C TRP A 130 0.78 6.00 8.72
N SER A 131 1.52 6.96 9.27
CA SER A 131 1.62 7.16 10.73
C SER A 131 0.28 7.55 11.33
N GLU A 132 -0.47 8.43 10.67
CA GLU A 132 -1.82 8.82 11.09
C GLU A 132 -2.83 7.69 10.87
N ILE A 133 -2.79 7.03 9.71
CA ILE A 133 -3.68 5.90 9.39
C ILE A 133 -3.47 4.74 10.36
N ARG A 134 -2.21 4.44 10.72
CA ARG A 134 -1.87 3.46 11.75
C ARG A 134 -2.58 3.77 13.07
N GLN A 135 -2.56 5.02 13.51
CA GLN A 135 -3.22 5.44 14.75
C GLN A 135 -4.74 5.30 14.65
N ILE A 136 -5.32 5.65 13.50
CA ILE A 136 -6.76 5.45 13.22
C ILE A 136 -7.14 3.97 13.36
N ILE A 137 -6.40 3.07 12.72
CA ILE A 137 -6.67 1.62 12.78
C ILE A 137 -6.58 1.14 14.23
N LYS A 138 -5.50 1.47 14.94
CA LYS A 138 -5.33 1.06 16.35
C LYS A 138 -6.47 1.54 17.23
N LYS A 139 -6.90 2.80 17.09
CA LYS A 139 -8.01 3.38 17.86
C LYS A 139 -9.34 2.70 17.57
N ILE A 140 -9.65 2.41 16.30
CA ILE A 140 -10.94 1.80 15.93
C ILE A 140 -11.08 0.37 16.48
N PHE A 141 -9.99 -0.39 16.45
CA PHE A 141 -9.95 -1.80 16.86
C PHE A 141 -9.52 -1.99 18.33
N GLU A 142 -9.27 -0.91 19.06
CA GLU A 142 -9.00 -0.94 20.49
C GLU A 142 -10.13 -1.68 21.24
N GLY A 143 -9.77 -2.44 22.27
CA GLY A 143 -10.71 -3.26 23.06
C GLY A 143 -11.22 -4.53 22.37
N THR A 144 -10.95 -4.75 21.08
CA THR A 144 -11.36 -5.99 20.38
C THR A 144 -10.33 -7.11 20.51
N GLU A 145 -10.76 -8.36 20.32
CA GLU A 145 -9.87 -9.53 20.21
C GLU A 145 -9.31 -9.74 18.79
N ILE A 146 -9.57 -8.82 17.86
CA ILE A 146 -9.15 -8.95 16.48
C ILE A 146 -7.62 -8.81 16.39
N ASN A 147 -6.98 -9.80 15.77
CA ASN A 147 -5.57 -9.78 15.41
C ASN A 147 -5.42 -9.05 14.07
N ILE A 148 -4.59 -8.02 14.02
CA ILE A 148 -4.34 -7.22 12.83
C ILE A 148 -2.89 -7.38 12.41
N GLN A 149 -2.68 -7.80 11.16
CA GLN A 149 -1.35 -7.90 10.57
C GLN A 149 -1.27 -7.05 9.31
N ILE A 150 -0.50 -5.98 9.38
CA ILE A 150 -0.14 -5.18 8.21
C ILE A 150 0.99 -5.88 7.49
N ARG A 151 0.78 -6.19 6.21
CA ARG A 151 1.81 -6.73 5.31
C ARG A 151 2.29 -5.64 4.38
N TYR A 152 3.58 -5.52 4.19
CA TYR A 152 4.13 -4.55 3.25
C TYR A 152 5.37 -5.09 2.57
N LEU A 153 5.50 -4.78 1.28
CA LEU A 153 6.78 -4.89 0.61
C LEU A 153 7.58 -3.66 1.00
N ASP A 154 8.78 -3.88 1.52
CA ASP A 154 9.75 -2.80 1.64
C ASP A 154 10.48 -2.73 0.30
N GLU A 155 10.03 -1.82 -0.57
CA GLU A 155 10.72 -1.43 -1.81
C GLU A 155 12.04 -0.67 -1.51
N SER A 156 12.41 -0.61 -0.22
CA SER A 156 13.69 -0.11 0.21
C SER A 156 14.49 -1.11 1.02
N ILE A 157 15.80 -0.96 0.93
CA ILE A 157 16.79 -1.66 1.74
C ILE A 157 17.63 -0.63 2.49
N GLU A 158 18.19 -1.02 3.62
CA GLU A 158 19.11 -0.18 4.38
C GLU A 158 20.48 -0.84 4.38
N ILE A 159 21.49 -0.11 3.89
CA ILE A 159 22.90 -0.55 3.83
C ILE A 159 23.75 0.61 4.35
N GLY A 160 24.63 0.33 5.31
CA GLY A 160 25.54 1.35 5.85
C GLY A 160 24.86 2.61 6.40
N GLY A 161 23.65 2.48 6.97
CA GLY A 161 22.87 3.60 7.50
C GLY A 161 22.17 4.47 6.45
N ALA A 162 22.26 4.12 5.16
CA ALA A 162 21.54 4.78 4.09
C ALA A 162 20.37 3.91 3.60
N LYS A 163 19.25 4.56 3.26
CA LYS A 163 18.05 3.91 2.74
C LYS A 163 18.02 4.01 1.23
N TYR A 164 17.95 2.86 0.56
CA TYR A 164 17.96 2.74 -0.89
C TYR A 164 16.58 2.31 -1.38
N LYS A 165 16.06 2.95 -2.43
CA LYS A 165 14.75 2.64 -3.01
C LYS A 165 14.78 2.76 -4.54
N ILE A 166 14.22 1.80 -5.26
CA ILE A 166 13.92 1.98 -6.68
C ILE A 166 12.61 2.79 -6.80
N GLU A 167 12.64 3.85 -7.60
CA GLU A 167 11.45 4.64 -7.90
C GLU A 167 11.50 5.23 -9.32
N LYS A 168 10.36 5.72 -9.81
CA LYS A 168 10.32 6.56 -11.00
C LYS A 168 10.70 8.00 -10.65
N ALA A 169 11.47 8.66 -11.52
CA ALA A 169 11.84 10.05 -11.36
C ALA A 169 10.59 10.96 -11.38
N LYS A 170 10.35 11.68 -10.29
CA LYS A 170 9.16 12.55 -10.12
C LYS A 170 9.29 13.91 -10.83
N SER A 171 10.47 14.23 -11.35
CA SER A 171 10.76 15.45 -12.09
C SER A 171 12.00 15.24 -12.94
N GLY A 172 12.12 15.94 -14.08
CA GLY A 172 13.32 15.92 -14.91
C GLY A 172 14.48 16.78 -14.39
N ARG A 173 14.46 17.19 -13.11
CA ARG A 173 15.50 18.03 -12.49
C ARG A 173 16.65 17.24 -11.87
N SER A 174 16.48 15.94 -11.67
CA SER A 174 17.52 15.10 -11.07
C SER A 174 18.65 14.80 -12.06
N LYS A 175 19.89 14.85 -11.57
CA LYS A 175 21.07 14.31 -12.25
C LYS A 175 21.56 13.06 -11.53
N CYS A 176 22.09 12.11 -12.27
CA CYS A 176 22.74 10.93 -11.74
C CYS A 176 23.99 11.34 -10.95
N ARG A 177 24.14 10.83 -9.74
CA ARG A 177 25.27 11.14 -8.87
C ARG A 177 26.59 10.56 -9.41
N SER A 178 26.54 9.43 -10.10
CA SER A 178 27.74 8.76 -10.62
C SER A 178 28.19 9.31 -11.97
N CYS A 179 27.31 9.39 -12.96
CA CYS A 179 27.68 9.80 -14.32
C CYS A 179 27.33 11.25 -14.68
N GLY A 180 26.63 11.99 -13.81
CA GLY A 180 26.22 13.38 -14.08
C GLY A 180 25.05 13.56 -15.05
N GLU A 181 24.67 12.50 -15.77
CA GLU A 181 23.57 12.51 -16.75
C GLU A 181 22.23 12.93 -16.13
N LYS A 182 21.41 13.62 -16.93
CA LYS A 182 20.05 13.97 -16.54
C LYS A 182 19.20 12.70 -16.44
N ILE A 183 18.38 12.62 -15.40
CA ILE A 183 17.39 11.54 -15.23
C ILE A 183 16.03 12.11 -15.60
N ASP A 184 15.49 11.64 -16.72
CA ASP A 184 14.21 12.09 -17.24
C ASP A 184 13.03 11.68 -16.35
N ILE A 185 11.98 12.49 -16.36
CA ILE A 185 10.75 12.20 -15.61
C ILE A 185 10.17 10.84 -16.02
N ASN A 186 9.59 10.13 -15.05
CA ASN A 186 9.01 8.79 -15.21
C ASN A 186 9.99 7.65 -15.56
N THR A 187 11.30 7.92 -15.69
CA THR A 187 12.32 6.86 -15.84
C THR A 187 12.67 6.23 -14.48
N ILE A 188 13.09 4.97 -14.49
CA ILE A 188 13.49 4.24 -13.29
C ILE A 188 14.84 4.77 -12.80
N ARG A 189 14.94 5.00 -11.49
CA ARG A 189 16.17 5.44 -10.80
C ARG A 189 16.28 4.79 -9.43
N LEU A 190 17.51 4.70 -8.93
CA LEU A 190 17.78 4.39 -7.52
C LEU A 190 17.87 5.70 -6.73
N LYS A 191 17.10 5.78 -5.65
CA LYS A 191 17.18 6.84 -4.65
C LYS A 191 17.93 6.33 -3.43
N GLU A 192 18.98 7.03 -3.04
CA GLU A 192 19.70 6.86 -1.78
C GLU A 192 19.32 8.01 -0.85
N SER A 193 18.84 7.69 0.34
CA SER A 193 18.42 8.65 1.36
C SER A 193 19.24 8.45 2.62
N ILE A 194 20.01 9.46 3.00
CA ILE A 194 20.66 9.55 4.32
C ILE A 194 19.75 10.41 5.19
N ILE A 195 19.19 9.81 6.23
CA ILE A 195 18.21 10.44 7.12
C ILE A 195 18.88 10.68 8.46
N THR A 196 18.93 11.94 8.86
CA THR A 196 19.33 12.36 10.21
C THR A 196 18.15 13.06 10.88
N PRO A 197 18.16 13.27 12.21
CA PRO A 197 17.12 14.04 12.89
C PRO A 197 16.93 15.45 12.31
N SER A 198 17.99 16.05 11.77
CA SER A 198 17.99 17.45 11.32
C SER A 198 17.79 17.62 9.81
N TYR A 199 18.14 16.62 9.00
CA TYR A 199 18.02 16.71 7.55
C TYR A 199 17.91 15.35 6.86
N THR A 200 17.33 15.36 5.65
CA THR A 200 17.36 14.23 4.73
C THR A 200 18.13 14.62 3.47
N GLN A 201 19.24 13.94 3.19
CA GLN A 201 19.98 14.11 1.95
C GLN A 201 19.61 12.99 0.97
N ASN A 202 19.25 13.36 -0.27
CA ASN A 202 18.90 12.41 -1.32
C ASN A 202 19.92 12.44 -2.46
N LYS A 203 20.43 11.28 -2.85
CA LYS A 203 21.23 11.07 -4.07
C LYS A 203 20.43 10.19 -5.02
N TYR A 204 20.58 10.42 -6.32
CA TYR A 204 19.86 9.69 -7.36
C TYR A 204 20.84 9.06 -8.34
N TYR A 205 20.57 7.84 -8.79
CA TYR A 205 21.38 7.13 -9.76
C TYR A 205 20.49 6.68 -10.92
N CYS A 206 20.92 6.91 -12.16
CA CYS A 206 20.23 6.38 -13.33
C CYS A 206 20.25 4.84 -13.31
N ARG A 207 19.37 4.19 -14.10
CA ARG A 207 19.25 2.72 -14.16
C ARG A 207 20.61 2.03 -14.24
N LYS A 208 21.46 2.39 -15.21
CA LYS A 208 22.78 1.77 -15.41
C LYS A 208 23.68 1.89 -14.18
N CYS A 209 23.87 3.10 -13.65
CA CYS A 209 24.70 3.30 -12.47
C CYS A 209 24.09 2.70 -11.19
N ALA A 210 22.77 2.51 -11.14
CA ALA A 210 22.11 1.79 -10.07
C ALA A 210 22.40 0.29 -10.13
N GLU A 211 22.33 -0.33 -11.31
CA GLU A 211 22.70 -1.72 -11.53
C GLU A 211 24.15 -1.98 -11.09
N ASP A 212 25.09 -1.16 -11.57
CA ASP A 212 26.52 -1.26 -11.18
C ASP A 212 26.71 -1.18 -9.66
N LYS A 213 26.00 -0.24 -9.02
CA LYS A 213 26.07 -0.01 -7.57
C LYS A 213 25.42 -1.11 -6.74
N LEU A 214 24.36 -1.76 -7.24
CA LEU A 214 23.65 -2.82 -6.52
C LEU A 214 24.31 -4.18 -6.73
N ILE A 215 24.93 -4.43 -7.88
CA ILE A 215 25.66 -5.67 -8.18
C ILE A 215 26.84 -5.86 -7.21
N THR A 216 27.49 -4.79 -6.76
CA THR A 216 28.57 -4.89 -5.76
C THR A 216 28.09 -5.40 -4.40
N TRP A 217 26.77 -5.39 -4.13
CA TRP A 217 26.17 -5.77 -2.85
C TRP A 217 25.34 -7.07 -2.92
N LYS A 218 25.57 -7.91 -3.95
CA LYS A 218 24.83 -9.13 -4.37
C LYS A 218 23.78 -9.73 -3.42
N LYS A 219 24.10 -10.04 -2.16
CA LYS A 219 23.15 -10.69 -1.22
C LYS A 219 22.12 -9.73 -0.62
N GLU A 220 22.44 -8.45 -0.48
CA GLU A 220 21.60 -7.46 0.21
C GLU A 220 20.63 -6.74 -0.74
N THR A 221 20.85 -6.86 -2.05
CA THR A 221 20.19 -6.05 -3.09
C THR A 221 19.35 -6.82 -4.11
N GLU A 222 19.22 -8.15 -3.99
CA GLU A 222 18.48 -8.98 -4.97
C GLU A 222 17.07 -8.47 -5.26
N LEU A 223 16.37 -7.95 -4.25
CA LEU A 223 15.03 -7.38 -4.40
C LEU A 223 15.03 -6.13 -5.30
N LEU A 224 15.98 -5.21 -5.09
CA LEU A 224 16.07 -3.99 -5.89
C LEU A 224 16.54 -4.27 -7.33
N LEU A 225 17.39 -5.29 -7.52
CA LEU A 225 17.83 -5.72 -8.85
C LEU A 225 16.66 -6.24 -9.69
N LYS A 226 15.71 -6.98 -9.10
CA LYS A 226 14.49 -7.43 -9.78
C LYS A 226 13.57 -6.27 -10.19
N GLU A 227 13.52 -5.21 -9.39
CA GLU A 227 12.71 -4.02 -9.70
C GLU A 227 13.32 -3.13 -10.79
N LEU A 228 14.61 -3.32 -11.12
CA LEU A 228 15.29 -2.61 -12.20
C LEU A 228 15.06 -3.23 -13.58
N GLN A 229 14.63 -4.49 -13.67
CA GLN A 229 14.45 -5.23 -14.93
C GLN A 229 13.13 -4.86 -15.61
#